data_AF-A0A929CM85-F1
#
_entry.id   AF-A0A929CM85-F1
#
_cell.length_a   1.000
_cell.length_b   1.000
_cell.length_c   1.000
_cell.angle_alpha   90.00
_cell.angle_beta   90.00
_cell.angle_gamma   90.00
#
_symmetry.space_group_name_H-M   'P 1'
#
loop_
_entity.id
_entity.type
_entity.pdbx_description
1 polymer ?
#
loop_
_entity_poly.entity_id
_entity_poly.type
_entity_poly.pdbx_seq_one_letter_code
_entity_poly.pdbx_strand_id
1 'polypeptide(L)' 'GNLQDVCKYGMNDNVGLLINSSRGIIYASNENDFAQAAAKKSSELQQQMAEILS' A
#
# COMPACT_ATOMS: atom_id res chain seq x y z
N GLY A 1 -0.94 -6.51 -8.40
CA GLY A 1 -1.86 -6.89 -7.31
C GLY A 1 -2.74 -5.70 -7.03
N ASN A 2 -4.05 -5.92 -6.92
CA ASN A 2 -5.01 -4.87 -6.60
C ASN A 2 -5.29 -4.92 -5.09
N LEU A 3 -5.17 -3.80 -4.38
CA LEU A 3 -5.36 -3.75 -2.92
C LEU A 3 -6.78 -4.18 -2.53
N GLN A 4 -7.79 -3.72 -3.27
CA GLN A 4 -9.19 -4.03 -3.01
C GLN A 4 -9.47 -5.53 -3.15
N ASP A 5 -8.93 -6.19 -4.18
CA ASP A 5 -9.08 -7.64 -4.35
C ASP A 5 -8.39 -8.41 -3.21
N VAL A 6 -7.17 -8.02 -2.85
CA VAL A 6 -6.43 -8.67 -1.76
C VAL A 6 -7.16 -8.51 -0.42
N CYS A 7 -7.72 -7.33 -0.15
CA CYS A 7 -8.53 -7.11 1.05
C CYS A 7 -9.86 -7.87 0.99
N LYS A 8 -10.58 -7.84 -0.14
CA LYS A 8 -11.87 -8.52 -0.32
C LYS A 8 -11.78 -10.03 -0.08
N TYR A 9 -10.69 -10.66 -0.52
CA TYR A 9 -10.53 -12.12 -0.40
C TYR A 9 -9.64 -12.55 0.76
N GLY A 10 -8.86 -11.63 1.35
CA GLY A 10 -7.87 -11.93 2.39
C GLY A 10 -8.22 -11.42 3.79
N MET A 11 -9.19 -10.50 3.93
CA MET A 11 -9.65 -10.04 5.24
C MET A 11 -10.54 -11.09 5.93
N ASN A 12 -10.45 -11.14 7.24
CA ASN A 12 -11.32 -11.91 8.11
C ASN A 12 -11.59 -11.10 9.40
N ASP A 13 -12.49 -11.57 10.25
CA ASP A 13 -12.92 -10.86 11.47
C ASP A 13 -11.78 -10.63 12.49
N ASN A 14 -10.66 -11.33 12.33
CA ASN A 14 -9.48 -11.23 13.19
C ASN A 14 -8.31 -10.64 12.41
N VAL A 15 -8.40 -9.34 12.09
CA VAL A 15 -7.41 -8.51 11.37
C VAL A 15 -6.01 -9.18 11.29
N GLY A 16 -5.75 -9.88 10.19
CA GLY A 16 -4.59 -10.76 10.03
C GLY A 16 -3.88 -10.64 8.68
N LEU A 17 -4.18 -9.61 7.89
CA LEU A 17 -3.67 -9.44 6.54
C LEU A 17 -2.49 -8.46 6.49
N LEU A 18 -1.27 -8.99 6.36
CA LEU A 18 -0.07 -8.18 6.12
C LEU A 18 0.10 -7.93 4.61
N ILE A 19 -0.17 -6.71 4.17
CA ILE A 19 0.04 -6.28 2.79
C ILE A 19 1.48 -5.78 2.62
N ASN A 20 2.23 -6.35 1.68
CA ASN A 20 3.55 -5.84 1.28
C ASN A 20 3.47 -5.12 -0.08
N SER A 21 4.07 -3.93 -0.16
CA SER A 21 4.27 -3.19 -1.42
C SER A 21 5.70 -2.68 -1.52
N SER A 22 6.66 -3.58 -1.77
CA SER A 22 8.08 -3.21 -1.81
C SER A 22 8.44 -2.41 -3.06
N ARG A 23 8.43 -3.03 -4.25
CA ARG A 23 8.91 -2.39 -5.49
C ARG A 23 8.13 -1.15 -5.88
N GLY A 24 6.81 -1.12 -5.64
CA GLY A 24 5.97 0.04 -5.94
C GLY A 24 6.27 1.27 -5.08
N ILE A 25 6.88 1.08 -3.90
CA ILE A 25 7.31 2.15 -3.01
C ILE A 25 8.79 2.50 -3.27
N ILE A 26 9.67 1.51 -3.27
CA ILE A 26 11.12 1.70 -3.40
C ILE A 26 11.50 2.31 -4.76
N TYR A 27 10.79 1.94 -5.82
CA TYR A 27 11.04 2.41 -7.19
C TYR A 27 9.95 3.37 -7.67
N ALA A 28 9.36 4.14 -6.75
CA ALA A 28 8.35 5.15 -7.08
C ALA A 28 8.90 6.28 -7.98
N SER A 29 10.21 6.52 -7.94
CA SER A 29 10.94 7.39 -8.87
C SER A 29 12.35 6.84 -9.09
N ASN A 30 12.90 7.11 -10.27
CA ASN A 30 14.30 6.85 -10.61
C ASN A 30 15.16 8.14 -10.60
N GLU A 31 14.57 9.26 -10.19
CA GLU A 31 15.21 10.57 -10.16
C GLU A 31 15.65 10.93 -8.74
N ASN A 32 16.20 12.14 -8.57
CA ASN A 32 16.69 12.65 -7.29
C ASN A 32 15.59 12.86 -6.22
N ASP A 33 14.31 12.71 -6.56
CA ASP A 33 13.17 12.83 -5.67
C ASP A 33 12.71 11.48 -5.08
N PHE A 34 13.48 10.41 -5.25
CA PHE A 34 13.14 9.04 -4.83
C PHE A 34 12.59 8.94 -3.39
N ALA A 35 13.18 9.67 -2.42
CA ALA A 35 12.73 9.64 -1.04
C ALA A 35 11.32 10.25 -0.87
N GLN A 36 11.05 11.36 -1.55
CA GLN A 36 9.74 12.01 -1.53
C GLN A 36 8.70 11.17 -2.28
N ALA A 37 9.08 10.59 -3.42
CA ALA A 37 8.22 9.71 -4.20
C ALA A 37 7.84 8.44 -3.41
N ALA A 38 8.80 7.81 -2.73
CA ALA A 38 8.56 6.64 -1.88
C ALA A 38 7.65 6.97 -0.68
N ALA A 39 7.88 8.11 -0.01
CA ALA A 39 7.03 8.57 1.08
C ALA A 39 5.59 8.82 0.60
N LYS A 40 5.43 9.49 -0.55
CA LYS A 40 4.11 9.72 -1.18
C LYS A 40 3.41 8.41 -1.49
N LYS A 41 4.09 7.45 -2.13
CA LYS A 41 3.50 6.13 -2.44
C LYS A 41 3.13 5.32 -1.20
N SER A 42 3.92 5.41 -0.14
CA SER A 42 3.60 4.79 1.15
C SER A 42 2.34 5.41 1.75
N SER A 43 2.22 6.75 1.73
CA SER A 43 1.05 7.47 2.24
C SER A 43 -0.21 7.18 1.43
N GLU A 44 -0.13 7.19 0.10
CA GLU A 44 -1.26 6.85 -0.79
C GLU A 44 -1.78 5.44 -0.48
N LEU A 45 -0.88 4.47 -0.34
CA LEU A 45 -1.26 3.09 -0.02
C LEU A 45 -1.90 2.96 1.36
N GLN A 46 -1.35 3.64 2.37
CA GLN A 46 -1.91 3.64 3.72
C GLN A 46 -3.31 4.28 3.78
N GLN A 47 -3.55 5.35 3.02
CA GLN A 47 -4.87 5.98 2.93
C GLN A 47 -5.90 5.04 2.29
N GLN A 48 -5.53 4.35 1.21
CA GLN A 48 -6.41 3.35 0.60
C GLN A 48 -6.72 2.18 1.57
N MET A 49 -5.76 1.76 2.39
CA MET A 49 -6.00 0.75 3.43
C MET A 49 -6.96 1.26 4.51
N ALA A 50 -6.82 2.52 4.93
CA ALA A 50 -7.69 3.14 5.92
C ALA A 50 -9.15 3.23 5.42
N GLU A 51 -9.36 3.56 4.14
CA GLU A 51 -10.69 3.58 3.52
C GLU A 51 -11.36 2.19 3.54
N ILE A 52 -10.59 1.11 3.36
CA ILE A 52 -11.11 -0.26 3.36
C ILE A 52 -11.47 -0.72 4.80
N LEU A 53 -10.80 -0.18 5.81
CA LEU A 53 -11.02 -0.51 7.22
C LEU A 53 -12.09 0.36 7.90
N SER A 54 -12.59 1.40 7.23
CA SER A 54 -13.60 2.33 7.75
C SER A 54 -15.01 1.76 7.59
#